data_AF-A0A840G6H0-F1
#
_entry.id   AF-A0A840G6H0-F1
#
_cell.length_a   1.000
_cell.length_b   1.000
_cell.length_c   1.000
_cell.angle_alpha   90.00
_cell.angle_beta   90.00
_cell.angle_gamma   90.00
#
_symmetry.space_group_name_H-M   'P 1'
#
loop_
_entity.id
_entity.type
_entity.pdbx_description
1 polymer ?
#
loop_
_entity_poly.entity_id
_entity_poly.type
_entity_poly.pdbx_seq_one_letter_code
_entity_poly.pdbx_strand_id
1 'polypeptide(L)'
;MSPHEIAHLKVLESLAQQPQLSLRELARELGVSLGKTHYLMKALAEKGLIKASNFRRNDNKLGYLYLLTPVGVAEKLRLASAYLARKEAEYESLGNEIALLRRQVALDAQDVSSATRVATEEQTASSVFAERSGKAAAVPGFASLTGAKP
;
A
#
# COMPACT_ATOMS: atom_id res chain seq x y z
N MET A 1 13.25 -14.77 1.62
CA MET A 1 14.02 -14.09 2.67
C MET A 1 13.22 -14.07 3.97
N SER A 2 13.80 -14.55 5.06
CA SER A 2 13.18 -14.62 6.39
C SER A 2 13.17 -13.26 7.11
N PRO A 3 12.28 -13.04 8.10
CA PRO A 3 12.30 -11.83 8.93
C PRO A 3 13.63 -11.60 9.65
N HIS A 4 14.34 -12.69 9.99
CA HIS A 4 15.64 -12.62 10.65
C HIS A 4 16.75 -12.12 9.72
N GLU A 5 16.75 -12.55 8.45
CA GLU A 5 17.68 -12.04 7.44
C GLU A 5 17.48 -10.55 7.16
N ILE A 6 16.24 -10.06 7.17
CA ILE A 6 15.95 -8.62 7.02
C ILE A 6 16.48 -7.85 8.23
N ALA A 7 16.31 -8.37 9.45
CA ALA A 7 16.85 -7.74 10.64
C ALA A 7 18.40 -7.69 10.62
N HIS A 8 19.05 -8.75 10.15
CA HIS A 8 20.49 -8.76 9.93
C HIS A 8 20.93 -7.74 8.91
N LEU A 9 20.27 -7.66 7.74
CA LEU A 9 20.57 -6.68 6.71
C LEU A 9 20.54 -5.26 7.30
N LYS A 10 19.48 -4.91 8.02
CA LYS A 10 19.33 -3.59 8.65
C LYS A 10 20.45 -3.29 9.65
N VAL A 11 20.82 -4.26 10.50
CA VAL A 11 21.95 -4.09 11.43
C VAL A 11 23.26 -3.83 10.67
N LEU A 12 23.55 -4.63 9.63
CA LEU A 12 24.76 -4.47 8.83
C LEU A 12 24.78 -3.13 8.06
N GLU A 13 23.62 -2.63 7.63
CA GLU A 13 23.48 -1.30 7.02
C GLU A 13 23.75 -0.17 8.01
N SER A 14 23.10 -0.19 9.19
CA SER A 14 23.31 0.81 10.24
C SER A 14 24.78 0.87 10.68
N LEU A 15 25.43 -0.28 10.85
CA LEU A 15 26.86 -0.34 11.22
C LEU A 15 27.79 0.10 10.08
N ALA A 16 27.41 -0.11 8.82
CA ALA A 16 28.19 0.41 7.69
C ALA A 16 28.18 1.93 7.63
N GLN A 17 27.06 2.56 8.01
CA GLN A 17 26.88 4.01 7.97
C GLN A 17 27.42 4.68 9.24
N GLN A 18 27.20 4.05 10.40
CA GLN A 18 27.47 4.62 11.73
C GLN A 18 28.07 3.54 12.65
N PRO A 19 29.37 3.21 12.50
CA PRO A 19 30.01 2.14 13.27
C PRO A 19 30.10 2.43 14.79
N GLN A 20 29.95 3.69 15.19
CA GLN A 20 29.99 4.17 16.58
C GLN A 20 28.66 4.07 17.34
N LEU A 21 27.60 3.53 16.72
CA LEU A 21 26.30 3.37 17.37
C LEU A 21 26.42 2.50 18.62
N SER A 22 25.90 3.01 19.74
CA SER A 22 25.67 2.17 20.91
C SER A 22 24.54 1.16 20.66
N LEU A 23 24.53 0.07 21.42
CA LEU A 23 23.44 -0.92 21.38
C LEU A 23 22.05 -0.31 21.58
N ARG A 24 21.93 0.74 22.41
CA ARG A 24 20.64 1.43 22.66
C ARG A 24 20.21 2.29 21.48
N GLU A 25 21.14 2.97 20.84
CA GLU A 25 20.85 3.77 19.63
C GLU A 25 20.47 2.87 18.47
N LEU A 26 21.19 1.77 18.29
CA LEU A 26 20.88 0.75 17.28
C LEU A 26 19.48 0.15 17.50
N ALA A 27 19.11 -0.17 18.75
CA ALA A 27 17.77 -0.65 19.08
C ALA A 27 16.66 0.34 18.69
N ARG A 28 16.90 1.63 18.95
CA ARG A 28 15.98 2.73 18.60
C ARG A 28 15.85 2.89 17.09
N GLU A 29 16.96 2.84 16.36
CA GLU A 29 16.97 2.94 14.88
C GLU A 29 16.24 1.77 14.22
N LEU A 30 16.45 0.56 14.73
CA LEU A 30 15.82 -0.66 14.21
C LEU A 30 14.36 -0.83 14.65
N GLY A 31 13.88 -0.05 15.62
CA GLY A 31 12.54 -0.18 16.20
C GLY A 31 12.32 -1.51 16.92
N VAL A 32 13.36 -2.07 17.54
CA VAL A 32 13.30 -3.35 18.27
C VAL A 32 13.79 -3.21 19.70
N SER A 33 13.50 -4.21 20.55
CA SER A 33 13.97 -4.19 21.92
C SER A 33 15.50 -4.26 22.03
N LEU A 34 16.05 -3.72 23.11
CA LEU A 34 17.48 -3.80 23.40
C LEU A 34 17.98 -5.26 23.46
N GLY A 35 17.19 -6.15 24.06
CA GLY A 35 17.51 -7.58 24.13
C GLY A 35 17.57 -8.25 22.75
N LYS A 36 16.63 -7.93 21.86
CA LYS A 36 16.64 -8.43 20.48
C LYS A 36 17.84 -7.88 19.70
N THR A 37 18.17 -6.61 19.91
CA THR A 37 19.37 -5.99 19.32
C THR A 37 20.63 -6.70 19.77
N HIS A 38 20.78 -6.92 21.08
CA HIS A 38 21.93 -7.64 21.63
C HIS A 38 22.06 -9.07 21.07
N TYR A 39 20.94 -9.78 20.94
CA TYR A 39 20.91 -11.11 20.31
C TYR A 39 21.39 -11.07 18.85
N LEU A 40 20.87 -10.14 18.04
CA LEU A 40 21.29 -9.99 16.64
C LEU A 40 22.78 -9.67 16.54
N MET A 41 23.27 -8.73 17.35
CA MET A 41 24.69 -8.37 17.38
C MET A 41 25.57 -9.56 17.75
N LYS A 42 25.17 -10.34 18.76
CA LYS A 42 25.89 -11.55 19.14
C LYS A 42 25.91 -12.58 18.00
N ALA A 43 24.77 -12.84 17.37
CA ALA A 43 24.68 -13.78 16.25
C ALA A 43 25.54 -13.34 15.04
N LEU A 44 25.58 -12.05 14.74
CA LEU A 44 26.44 -11.51 13.66
C LEU A 44 27.93 -11.59 14.01
N ALA A 45 28.28 -11.37 15.28
CA ALA A 45 29.66 -11.49 15.78
C ALA A 45 30.14 -12.95 15.79
N GLU A 46 29.29 -13.88 16.25
CA GLU A 46 29.55 -15.33 16.22
C GLU A 46 29.77 -15.85 14.80
N LYS A 47 29.10 -15.26 13.82
CA LYS A 47 29.30 -15.53 12.38
C LYS A 47 30.52 -14.83 11.78
N GLY A 48 31.25 -14.01 12.56
CA GLY A 48 32.40 -13.25 12.08
C GLY A 48 32.07 -12.11 11.12
N LEU A 49 30.80 -11.68 11.04
CA LEU A 49 30.35 -10.61 10.15
C LEU A 49 30.67 -9.23 10.71
N ILE A 50 30.72 -9.12 12.04
CA ILE A 50 31.07 -7.89 12.74
C ILE A 50 32.13 -8.17 13.80
N LYS A 51 32.96 -7.16 14.07
CA LYS A 51 33.95 -7.17 15.15
C LYS A 51 33.68 -6.02 16.10
N ALA A 52 33.54 -6.33 17.39
CA ALA A 52 33.50 -5.33 18.44
C ALA A 52 34.93 -4.92 18.80
N SER A 53 35.19 -3.61 18.85
CA SER A 53 36.44 -3.04 19.34
C SER A 53 36.15 -2.13 20.53
N ASN A 54 36.89 -2.32 21.61
CA ASN A 54 36.79 -1.51 22.81
C ASN A 54 37.70 -0.29 22.68
N PHE A 55 37.13 0.89 22.48
CA PHE A 55 37.92 2.11 22.55
C PHE A 55 38.08 2.53 24.01
N ARG A 56 39.24 2.25 24.62
CA ARG A 56 39.64 2.89 25.88
C ARG A 56 40.39 4.17 25.53
N ARG A 57 39.69 5.30 25.45
CA ARG A 57 40.34 6.62 25.46
C ARG A 57 39.48 7.64 26.20
N ASN A 58 39.99 8.03 27.36
CA ASN A 58 39.57 9.11 28.25
C ASN A 58 38.14 9.10 28.82
N ASP A 59 38.12 9.09 30.16
CA ASP A 59 37.09 9.58 31.08
C ASP A 59 35.62 9.48 30.64
N ASN A 60 34.98 8.43 31.18
CA ASN A 60 33.55 8.27 31.43
C ASN A 60 32.58 7.72 30.37
N LYS A 61 33.02 7.26 29.18
CA LYS A 61 32.13 6.45 28.31
C LYS A 61 32.87 5.32 27.59
N LEU A 62 32.65 4.07 28.03
CA LEU A 62 33.01 2.88 27.26
C LEU A 62 32.09 2.76 26.04
N GLY A 63 32.46 3.39 24.93
CA GLY A 63 31.81 3.20 23.64
C GLY A 63 32.36 1.96 22.94
N TYR A 64 31.50 0.99 22.65
CA TYR A 64 31.85 -0.11 21.74
C TYR A 64 31.79 0.40 20.30
N LEU A 65 32.83 0.14 19.51
CA LEU A 65 32.83 0.36 18.07
C LEU A 65 32.57 -0.98 17.38
N TYR A 66 31.52 -1.06 16.56
CA TYR A 66 31.20 -2.26 15.81
C TYR A 66 31.57 -2.05 14.34
N LEU A 67 32.57 -2.81 13.88
CA LEU A 67 33.10 -2.73 12.52
C LEU A 67 32.68 -3.95 11.71
N LEU A 68 32.27 -3.72 10.47
CA LEU A 68 32.07 -4.79 9.50
C LEU A 68 33.40 -5.44 9.14
N THR A 69 33.41 -6.76 9.09
CA THR A 69 34.53 -7.51 8.50
C THR A 69 34.36 -7.56 6.96
N PRO A 70 35.40 -7.91 6.19
CA PRO A 70 35.24 -8.13 4.74
C PRO A 70 34.14 -9.15 4.43
N VAL A 71 34.01 -10.19 5.25
CA VAL A 71 32.93 -11.19 5.15
C VAL A 71 31.57 -10.55 5.45
N GLY A 72 31.49 -9.69 6.47
CA GLY A 72 30.28 -8.92 6.77
C GLY A 72 29.84 -7.99 5.64
N VAL A 73 30.79 -7.36 4.93
CA VAL A 73 30.48 -6.53 3.75
C VAL A 73 29.90 -7.38 2.62
N ALA A 74 30.51 -8.54 2.33
CA ALA A 74 30.01 -9.46 1.32
C ALA A 74 28.61 -9.98 1.66
N GLU A 75 28.37 -10.36 2.93
CA GLU A 75 27.07 -10.85 3.38
C GLU A 75 26.00 -9.75 3.34
N LYS A 76 26.34 -8.50 3.70
CA LYS A 76 25.44 -7.36 3.53
C LYS A 76 25.00 -7.21 2.07
N LEU A 77 25.93 -7.28 1.13
CA LEU A 77 25.62 -7.18 -0.30
C LEU A 77 24.74 -8.35 -0.78
N ARG A 78 25.03 -9.57 -0.33
CA ARG A 78 24.22 -10.76 -0.64
C ARG A 78 22.78 -10.60 -0.14
N LEU A 79 22.61 -10.18 1.11
CA LEU A 79 21.30 -9.94 1.72
C LEU A 79 20.55 -8.79 1.03
N ALA A 80 21.25 -7.69 0.72
CA ALA A 80 20.67 -6.55 0.00
C ALA A 80 20.16 -6.94 -1.38
N SER A 81 20.95 -7.70 -2.15
CA SER A 81 20.57 -8.19 -3.47
C SER A 81 19.36 -9.12 -3.42
N ALA A 82 19.34 -10.03 -2.44
CA ALA A 82 18.19 -10.92 -2.23
C ALA A 82 16.92 -10.16 -1.79
N TYR A 83 17.09 -9.10 -1.00
CA TYR A 83 15.98 -8.25 -0.58
C TYR A 83 15.42 -7.43 -1.75
N LEU A 84 16.30 -6.88 -2.59
CA LEU A 84 15.92 -6.14 -3.80
C LEU A 84 15.10 -7.02 -4.76
N ALA A 85 15.63 -8.19 -5.13
CA ALA A 85 14.94 -9.11 -6.04
C ALA A 85 13.54 -9.50 -5.52
N ARG A 86 13.40 -9.69 -4.20
CA ARG A 86 12.10 -9.92 -3.58
C ARG A 86 11.17 -8.71 -3.71
N LYS A 87 11.68 -7.50 -3.52
CA LYS A 87 10.89 -6.26 -3.60
C LYS A 87 10.43 -5.97 -5.03
N GLU A 88 11.26 -6.28 -6.01
CA GLU A 88 10.89 -6.21 -7.43
C GLU A 88 9.75 -7.18 -7.75
N ALA A 89 9.85 -8.44 -7.33
CA ALA A 89 8.78 -9.42 -7.51
C ALA A 89 7.47 -9.01 -6.79
N GLU A 90 7.56 -8.47 -5.57
CA GLU A 90 6.39 -7.92 -4.85
C GLU A 90 5.77 -6.75 -5.62
N TYR A 91 6.59 -5.85 -6.17
CA TYR A 91 6.12 -4.70 -6.96
C TYR A 91 5.41 -5.13 -8.24
N GLU A 92 5.96 -6.09 -8.98
CA GLU A 92 5.33 -6.63 -10.19
C GLU A 92 3.99 -7.30 -9.87
N SER A 93 3.94 -8.11 -8.82
CA SER A 93 2.71 -8.76 -8.37
C SER A 93 1.63 -7.73 -8.01
N LEU A 94 1.99 -6.69 -7.26
CA LEU A 94 1.08 -5.60 -6.90
C LEU A 94 0.61 -4.83 -8.14
N GLY A 95 1.49 -4.59 -9.11
CA GLY A 95 1.14 -3.97 -10.38
C GLY A 95 0.08 -4.77 -11.15
N ASN A 96 0.25 -6.09 -11.22
CA ASN A 96 -0.70 -7.00 -11.85
C ASN A 96 -2.05 -7.02 -11.11
N GLU A 97 -2.02 -7.08 -9.77
CA GLU A 97 -3.23 -7.03 -8.95
C GLU A 97 -4.00 -5.71 -9.15
N ILE A 98 -3.31 -4.57 -9.16
CA ILE A 98 -3.91 -3.26 -9.42
C ILE A 98 -4.55 -3.23 -10.83
N ALA A 99 -3.90 -3.79 -11.84
CA ALA A 99 -4.43 -3.85 -13.19
C ALA A 99 -5.72 -4.69 -13.26
N LEU A 100 -5.75 -5.85 -12.59
CA LEU A 100 -6.94 -6.69 -12.49
C LEU A 100 -8.08 -5.98 -11.76
N LEU A 101 -7.80 -5.37 -10.61
CA LEU A 101 -8.78 -4.62 -9.84
C LEU A 101 -9.37 -3.45 -10.64
N ARG A 102 -8.54 -2.70 -11.38
CA ARG A 102 -9.02 -1.62 -12.26
C ARG A 102 -9.96 -2.13 -13.35
N ARG A 103 -9.64 -3.28 -13.96
CA ARG A 103 -10.52 -3.91 -14.96
C ARG A 103 -11.84 -4.34 -14.33
N GLN A 104 -11.81 -4.95 -13.15
CA GLN A 104 -13.01 -5.37 -12.43
C GLN A 104 -13.93 -4.17 -12.15
N VAL A 105 -13.38 -3.10 -11.57
CA VAL A 105 -14.13 -1.86 -11.30
C VAL A 105 -14.74 -1.27 -12.57
N ALA A 106 -14.03 -1.32 -13.70
CA ALA A 106 -14.56 -0.83 -14.98
C ALA A 106 -15.72 -1.68 -15.52
N LEU A 107 -15.65 -3.02 -15.37
CA LEU A 107 -16.73 -3.93 -15.74
C LEU A 107 -17.96 -3.73 -14.84
N ASP A 108 -17.76 -3.68 -13.53
CA ASP A 108 -18.85 -3.47 -12.56
C ASP A 108 -19.57 -2.13 -12.84
N ALA A 109 -18.84 -1.08 -13.22
CA ALA A 109 -19.43 0.21 -13.59
C ALA A 109 -20.27 0.14 -14.89
N GLN A 110 -19.89 -0.72 -15.84
CA GLN A 110 -20.66 -0.95 -17.07
C GLN A 110 -21.94 -1.74 -16.80
N ASP A 111 -21.88 -2.74 -15.92
CA ASP A 111 -23.03 -3.55 -15.50
C ASP A 111 -24.08 -2.72 -14.74
N VAL A 112 -23.64 -1.77 -13.91
CA VAL A 112 -24.55 -0.81 -13.26
C VAL A 112 -25.22 0.10 -14.31
N SER A 113 -24.49 0.52 -15.35
CA SER A 113 -25.03 1.37 -16.40
C SER A 113 -26.03 0.64 -17.31
N SER A 114 -25.79 -0.63 -17.62
CA SER A 114 -26.72 -1.46 -18.41
C SER A 114 -27.97 -1.82 -17.61
N ALA A 115 -27.85 -2.19 -16.33
CA ALA A 115 -28.99 -2.44 -15.46
C ALA A 115 -29.89 -1.19 -15.28
N THR A 116 -29.28 0.00 -15.20
CA THR A 116 -30.03 1.26 -15.10
C THR A 116 -30.82 1.57 -16.38
N ARG A 117 -30.26 1.27 -17.57
CA ARG A 117 -30.95 1.49 -18.86
C ARG A 117 -32.15 0.56 -19.06
N VAL A 118 -32.02 -0.71 -18.70
CA VAL A 118 -33.12 -1.69 -18.81
C VAL A 118 -34.30 -1.30 -17.91
N ALA A 119 -34.03 -0.84 -16.68
CA ALA A 119 -35.07 -0.36 -15.78
C ALA A 119 -35.81 0.88 -16.33
N THR A 120 -35.10 1.79 -17.02
CA THR A 120 -35.73 2.97 -17.64
C THR A 120 -36.54 2.64 -18.90
N GLU A 121 -36.13 1.63 -19.68
CA GLU A 121 -36.83 1.18 -20.89
C GLU A 121 -38.12 0.41 -20.56
N GLU A 122 -38.12 -0.43 -19.51
CA GLU A 122 -39.34 -1.09 -19.04
C GLU A 122 -40.36 -0.08 -18.46
N GLN A 123 -39.90 0.96 -17.77
CA GLN A 123 -40.77 2.00 -17.23
C GLN A 123 -41.33 2.93 -18.31
N THR A 124 -40.54 3.28 -19.33
CA THR A 124 -41.04 4.08 -20.46
C THR A 124 -42.01 3.27 -21.33
N ALA A 125 -41.73 2.00 -21.62
CA ALA A 125 -42.66 1.12 -22.35
C ALA A 125 -44.02 0.95 -21.63
N SER A 126 -44.02 0.86 -20.30
CA SER A 126 -45.25 0.76 -19.48
C SER A 126 -46.02 2.09 -19.43
N SER A 127 -45.34 3.24 -19.39
CA SER A 127 -45.98 4.57 -19.41
C SER A 127 -46.59 4.96 -20.77
N VAL A 128 -45.94 4.60 -21.88
CA VAL A 128 -46.41 4.89 -23.25
C VAL A 128 -47.64 4.04 -23.61
N PHE A 129 -47.77 2.84 -23.04
CA PHE A 129 -48.98 2.02 -23.16
C PHE A 129 -50.17 2.59 -22.38
N ALA A 130 -49.94 3.17 -21.20
CA ALA A 130 -50.98 3.82 -20.40
C ALA A 130 -51.58 5.05 -21.12
N GLU A 131 -50.74 5.89 -21.74
CA GLU A 131 -51.20 7.11 -22.43
C GLU A 131 -52.01 6.85 -23.71
N ARG A 132 -51.77 5.74 -24.41
CA ARG A 132 -52.56 5.37 -25.62
C ARG A 132 -53.97 4.86 -25.31
N SER A 133 -54.28 4.51 -24.07
CA SER A 133 -55.58 3.95 -23.67
C SER A 133 -56.61 4.99 -23.21
N GLY A 134 -56.22 6.27 -23.08
CA GLY A 134 -57.04 7.31 -22.45
C GLY A 134 -57.26 8.55 -23.32
N LYS A 135 -57.96 8.45 -24.45
CA LYS A 135 -58.61 9.64 -25.05
C LYS A 135 -59.87 9.29 -25.84
N ALA A 136 -60.99 9.19 -25.12
CA ALA A 136 -62.32 9.42 -25.66
C ALA A 136 -63.10 10.35 -24.71
N ALA A 137 -63.76 11.33 -25.33
CA ALA A 137 -64.79 12.23 -24.78
C ALA A 137 -64.35 13.35 -23.83
N ALA A 138 -64.49 14.59 -24.30
CA ALA A 138 -65.52 15.51 -23.80
C ALA A 138 -65.52 16.81 -24.61
N VAL A 139 -66.63 17.05 -25.32
CA VAL A 139 -67.01 18.34 -25.89
C VAL A 139 -67.79 19.10 -24.81
N PRO A 140 -67.50 20.38 -24.56
CA PRO A 140 -68.52 21.34 -24.11
C PRO A 140 -68.64 22.42 -25.20
N GLY A 141 -69.82 22.86 -25.62
CA GLY A 141 -70.95 23.27 -24.79
C GLY A 141 -71.17 24.76 -25.08
N PHE A 142 -72.14 25.03 -25.96
CA PHE A 142 -72.53 26.35 -26.48
C PHE A 142 -73.12 27.22 -25.36
N ALA A 143 -72.62 28.44 -25.14
CA ALA A 143 -73.38 29.52 -24.52
C ALA A 143 -72.78 30.89 -24.88
N SER A 144 -73.67 31.75 -25.37
CA SER A 144 -73.44 33.03 -26.05
C SER A 144 -73.53 34.24 -25.09
N LEU A 145 -73.27 35.44 -25.65
CA LEU A 145 -73.63 36.82 -25.19
C LEU A 145 -72.57 37.47 -24.27
N THR A 146 -72.12 38.74 -24.39
CA THR A 146 -72.56 39.93 -25.15
C THR A 146 -71.53 41.06 -25.00
N GLY A 147 -71.32 41.83 -26.08
CA GLY A 147 -71.02 43.28 -26.10
C GLY A 147 -69.60 43.74 -25.71
N ALA A 148 -69.10 44.90 -26.11
CA ALA A 148 -69.35 45.84 -27.20
C ALA A 148 -68.14 46.80 -27.21
N LYS A 149 -67.75 47.27 -28.40
CA LYS A 149 -66.71 48.25 -28.75
C LYS A 149 -66.86 49.63 -28.06
N PRO A 150 -65.99 50.64 -28.31
CA PRO A 150 -64.79 50.67 -29.19
C PRO A 150 -63.45 50.85 -28.49
#